data_AF-A0A2T3A027-F1
#
_entry.id   AF-A0A2T3A027-F1
#
_cell.length_a   1.000
_cell.length_b   1.000
_cell.length_c   1.000
_cell.angle_alpha   90.00
_cell.angle_beta   90.00
_cell.angle_gamma   90.00
#
_symmetry.space_group_name_H-M   'P 1'
#
loop_
_entity.id
_entity.type
_entity.pdbx_description
1 polymer ?
#
loop_
_entity_poly.entity_id
_entity_poly.type
_entity_poly.pdbx_seq_one_letter_code
_entity_poly.pdbx_strand_id
1 'polypeptide(L)'
;MSATTKLAISSLLCLGLSPRAFAWTAAEPQLPRLDQSSWQQSLDQVPQHTREETGRQATEEWPYGPLKTRGRDIVNNRGEVVTWTGANWPMNDETTLPEGIEFNSVGSILSQVASVGFNFVRMGYAFEMVDQIYDREGQDVSLELSMIMGLGLENGTRVTQEVLKHNPNWTTTTTRFEIWADVVQKAYNKGIFIHPDLHVGRAMWCCSHTDGNAWFDDLYFSTCQWHRALAYIATWARRFPNIVSMSLRNELRESWNRTDLYYNWETLVGNMTAGADTIHNANPDLLITWSGMQYDEDLSALTSVGKNILTAPCYKCTAIVDRARRDPVYFDLDSYPWGKDKLVWELHLYNTSEDVDTGTCDIIKAGLYRNGFNALGIDAPVAGCDLTGDCPPAQRLTPVILSEFGQTPEDDSIYTNELLNCIRSFTTQNRVSWAMWSLAGYFRVRQGIQGFVDPKGMFNTTFNGWHDASVVEKWWKPWVSAMNGTKKY
;
A
#
# COMPACT_ATOMS: atom_id res chain seq x y z
N MET A 1 -4.32 -8.07 42.65
CA MET A 1 -4.42 -6.60 42.85
C MET A 1 -3.48 -5.95 41.86
N SER A 2 -4.04 -5.12 40.99
CA SER A 2 -3.34 -4.33 39.99
C SER A 2 -2.38 -3.33 40.65
N ALA A 3 -1.16 -3.21 40.12
CA ALA A 3 -0.31 -2.06 40.38
C ALA A 3 0.55 -1.80 39.15
N THR A 4 0.01 -0.92 38.30
CA THR A 4 0.71 -0.18 37.26
C THR A 4 1.78 0.68 37.90
N THR A 5 3.05 0.47 37.55
CA THR A 5 4.13 1.38 37.92
C THR A 5 4.86 1.81 36.65
N LYS A 6 4.47 3.00 36.15
CA LYS A 6 5.32 3.81 35.28
C LYS A 6 6.51 4.30 36.12
N LEU A 7 7.74 4.09 35.65
CA LEU A 7 8.89 4.84 36.14
C LEU A 7 9.76 5.28 34.97
N ALA A 8 9.86 6.60 34.84
CA ALA A 8 10.86 7.29 34.05
C ALA A 8 12.21 7.27 34.79
N ILE A 9 13.32 7.37 34.03
CA ILE A 9 14.35 8.43 34.13
C ILE A 9 15.72 7.93 33.59
N SER A 10 16.23 8.74 32.65
CA SER A 10 17.63 9.09 32.35
C SER A 10 18.58 8.04 31.76
N SER A 11 19.11 8.35 30.56
CA SER A 11 20.56 8.37 30.28
C SER A 11 20.86 9.17 28.99
N LEU A 12 21.67 10.23 29.12
CA LEU A 12 22.63 10.69 28.10
C LEU A 12 23.64 9.55 27.82
N LEU A 13 24.39 9.42 26.72
CA LEU A 13 25.10 10.38 25.86
C LEU A 13 25.64 9.55 24.67
N CYS A 14 25.55 10.05 23.43
CA CYS A 14 26.34 9.57 22.30
C CYS A 14 27.23 10.72 21.81
N LEU A 15 28.46 10.82 22.33
CA LEU A 15 29.64 11.43 21.68
C LEU A 15 30.94 10.95 22.39
N GLY A 16 31.82 10.25 21.67
CA GLY A 16 33.31 10.30 21.81
C GLY A 16 34.10 9.50 22.88
N LEU A 17 34.75 8.40 22.42
CA LEU A 17 36.09 7.80 22.72
C LEU A 17 36.60 7.30 24.13
N SER A 18 37.04 6.01 24.10
CA SER A 18 38.22 5.33 24.77
C SER A 18 38.06 4.57 26.14
N PRO A 19 38.93 3.60 26.52
CA PRO A 19 38.54 2.18 26.70
C PRO A 19 38.77 1.52 28.09
N ARG A 20 38.25 0.27 28.19
CA ARG A 20 38.51 -0.85 29.15
C ARG A 20 37.76 -0.85 30.50
N ALA A 21 36.93 -1.88 30.71
CA ALA A 21 37.23 -3.03 31.58
C ALA A 21 36.06 -4.05 31.60
N PHE A 22 36.40 -5.34 31.67
CA PHE A 22 35.52 -6.51 31.71
C PHE A 22 34.71 -6.61 33.03
N ALA A 23 33.43 -7.00 32.93
CA ALA A 23 32.79 -7.94 33.88
C ALA A 23 31.48 -8.49 33.28
N TRP A 24 31.39 -9.82 33.21
CA TRP A 24 30.21 -10.57 32.76
C TRP A 24 29.18 -10.70 33.87
N THR A 25 27.90 -10.41 33.58
CA THR A 25 26.74 -11.07 34.23
C THR A 25 25.64 -11.25 33.20
N ALA A 26 25.07 -12.45 33.14
CA ALA A 26 24.08 -12.87 32.16
C ALA A 26 22.68 -12.34 32.52
N ALA A 27 22.01 -11.71 31.55
CA ALA A 27 20.61 -11.30 31.61
C ALA A 27 19.93 -11.59 30.25
N GLU A 28 18.64 -11.93 30.32
CA GLU A 28 17.76 -12.37 29.22
C GLU A 28 17.73 -11.38 28.03
N PRO A 29 17.65 -11.86 26.77
CA PRO A 29 17.59 -10.97 25.61
C PRO A 29 16.20 -10.35 25.46
N GLN A 30 16.08 -9.05 25.73
CA GLN A 30 14.97 -8.24 25.25
C GLN A 30 15.12 -8.02 23.74
N LEU A 31 14.04 -8.23 22.99
CA LEU A 31 13.94 -7.82 21.59
C LEU A 31 14.29 -6.32 21.47
N PRO A 32 15.13 -5.90 20.51
CA PRO A 32 15.48 -4.49 20.33
C PRO A 32 14.20 -3.71 19.98
N ARG A 33 13.76 -2.84 20.88
CA ARG A 33 12.73 -1.84 20.56
C ARG A 33 13.38 -0.76 19.71
N LEU A 34 12.92 -0.63 18.47
CA LEU A 34 13.23 0.50 17.60
C LEU A 34 12.82 1.80 18.33
N ASP A 35 13.73 2.76 18.41
CA ASP A 35 13.57 4.04 19.11
C ASP A 35 12.45 4.89 18.47
N GLN A 36 11.37 5.10 19.22
CA GLN A 36 10.21 5.89 18.81
C GLN A 36 10.42 7.42 18.90
N SER A 37 11.51 7.91 19.50
CA SER A 37 11.68 9.34 19.81
C SER A 37 12.26 10.20 18.68
N SER A 38 12.96 9.59 17.71
CA SER A 38 13.43 10.27 16.49
C SER A 38 12.27 10.62 15.52
N TRP A 39 11.33 9.67 15.38
CA TRP A 39 9.86 9.81 15.42
C TRP A 39 9.30 11.21 15.65
N GLN A 40 9.03 11.46 16.94
CA GLN A 40 8.24 12.58 17.40
C GLN A 40 8.79 13.94 16.94
N GLN A 41 10.12 14.13 16.90
CA GLN A 41 10.69 15.40 16.39
C GLN A 41 10.48 15.61 14.89
N SER A 42 10.40 14.52 14.10
CA SER A 42 9.99 14.62 12.69
C SER A 42 8.50 14.91 12.57
N LEU A 43 7.66 14.36 13.46
CA LEU A 43 6.22 14.65 13.53
C LEU A 43 5.92 16.10 13.96
N ASP A 44 6.70 16.62 14.91
CA ASP A 44 6.60 18.01 15.41
C ASP A 44 7.03 19.05 14.36
N GLN A 45 7.74 18.62 13.31
CA GLN A 45 8.11 19.43 12.15
C GLN A 45 7.09 19.36 10.99
N VAL A 46 6.08 18.48 11.06
CA VAL A 46 4.93 18.55 10.13
C VAL A 46 4.18 19.85 10.43
N PRO A 47 3.99 20.76 9.44
CA PRO A 47 3.22 21.97 9.67
C PRO A 47 1.83 21.64 10.21
N GLN A 48 1.59 21.98 11.49
CA GLN A 48 0.27 21.87 12.10
C GLN A 48 -0.64 22.94 11.49
N HIS A 49 -1.31 22.60 10.38
CA HIS A 49 -2.47 23.37 9.95
C HIS A 49 -3.57 23.14 10.99
N THR A 50 -3.80 24.16 11.82
CA THR A 50 -4.73 24.17 12.94
C THR A 50 -6.15 23.72 12.52
N ARG A 51 -6.44 22.45 12.79
CA ARG A 51 -7.79 21.90 12.93
C ARG A 51 -7.71 20.92 14.10
N GLU A 52 -8.53 21.14 15.12
CA GLU A 52 -8.51 20.44 16.41
C GLU A 52 -8.39 18.91 16.27
N GLU A 53 -7.58 18.32 17.17
CA GLU A 53 -7.16 16.91 17.26
C GLU A 53 -8.29 15.90 17.53
N THR A 54 -9.55 16.27 17.37
CA THR A 54 -10.67 15.34 17.50
C THR A 54 -10.94 14.66 16.16
N GLY A 55 -10.97 13.32 16.13
CA GLY A 55 -11.37 12.54 14.94
C GLY A 55 -12.64 13.09 14.30
N ARG A 56 -12.78 12.97 12.97
CA ARG A 56 -13.93 13.52 12.26
C ARG A 56 -15.22 12.95 12.86
N GLN A 57 -16.13 13.84 13.29
CA GLN A 57 -17.51 13.44 13.55
C GLN A 57 -18.08 12.79 12.28
N ALA A 58 -18.95 11.79 12.47
CA ALA A 58 -19.57 11.04 11.38
C ALA A 58 -20.09 12.00 10.30
N THR A 59 -19.68 11.79 9.06
CA THR A 59 -20.08 12.68 7.96
C THR A 59 -21.41 12.21 7.38
N GLU A 60 -22.34 13.15 7.19
CA GLU A 60 -23.58 12.90 6.44
C GLU A 60 -23.38 12.97 4.92
N GLU A 61 -22.16 13.23 4.47
CA GLU A 61 -21.77 13.23 3.07
C GLU A 61 -20.96 11.98 2.74
N TRP A 62 -21.04 11.53 1.48
CA TRP A 62 -20.22 10.43 0.96
C TRP A 62 -18.74 10.67 1.29
N PRO A 63 -18.02 9.65 1.78
CA PRO A 63 -18.38 8.23 1.85
C PRO A 63 -19.04 7.78 3.17
N TYR A 64 -19.61 8.72 3.93
CA TYR A 64 -20.19 8.49 5.26
C TYR A 64 -19.16 7.95 6.25
N GLY A 65 -17.99 8.59 6.27
CA GLY A 65 -16.85 8.17 7.09
C GLY A 65 -16.89 8.69 8.53
N PRO A 66 -15.89 8.33 9.37
CA PRO A 66 -14.82 7.36 9.09
C PRO A 66 -15.30 5.95 8.76
N LEU A 67 -14.54 5.22 7.94
CA LEU A 67 -14.80 3.80 7.70
C LEU A 67 -14.21 2.96 8.85
N LYS A 68 -14.73 1.74 8.98
CA LYS A 68 -14.23 0.74 9.93
C LYS A 68 -14.40 -0.67 9.39
N THR A 69 -13.74 -1.63 10.01
CA THR A 69 -13.91 -3.04 9.72
C THR A 69 -14.92 -3.67 10.67
N ARG A 70 -15.70 -4.64 10.17
CA ARG A 70 -16.68 -5.41 10.93
C ARG A 70 -16.72 -6.83 10.40
N GLY A 71 -16.03 -7.74 11.09
CA GLY A 71 -15.82 -9.10 10.60
C GLY A 71 -15.06 -9.06 9.28
N ARG A 72 -15.61 -9.66 8.22
CA ARG A 72 -15.01 -9.68 6.88
C ARG A 72 -15.19 -8.39 6.07
N ASP A 73 -16.06 -7.48 6.52
CA ASP A 73 -16.49 -6.33 5.71
C ASP A 73 -15.84 -5.02 6.14
N ILE A 74 -15.59 -4.16 5.16
CA ILE A 74 -15.39 -2.72 5.39
C ILE A 74 -16.77 -2.08 5.42
N VAL A 75 -17.04 -1.22 6.39
CA VAL A 75 -18.33 -0.56 6.54
C VAL A 75 -18.19 0.94 6.80
N ASN A 76 -19.15 1.71 6.32
CA ASN A 76 -19.26 3.13 6.64
C ASN A 76 -20.00 3.35 7.98
N ASN A 77 -20.17 4.61 8.38
CA ASN A 77 -20.84 4.95 9.64
C ASN A 77 -22.35 4.71 9.64
N ARG A 78 -22.95 4.49 8.47
CA ARG A 78 -24.34 4.01 8.34
C ARG A 78 -24.45 2.48 8.47
N GLY A 79 -23.32 1.78 8.55
CA GLY A 79 -23.24 0.34 8.64
C GLY A 79 -23.38 -0.38 7.29
N GLU A 80 -23.33 0.37 6.18
CA GLU A 80 -23.38 -0.15 4.81
C GLU A 80 -22.01 -0.70 4.43
N VAL A 81 -21.99 -1.82 3.71
CA VAL A 81 -20.74 -2.43 3.22
C VAL A 81 -20.14 -1.55 2.12
N VAL A 82 -18.83 -1.31 2.23
CA VAL A 82 -18.05 -0.59 1.25
C VAL A 82 -17.25 -1.60 0.41
N THR A 83 -17.44 -1.55 -0.91
CA THR A 83 -16.72 -2.40 -1.87
C THR A 83 -15.98 -1.50 -2.86
N TRP A 84 -14.68 -1.74 -2.98
CA TRP A 84 -13.79 -1.03 -3.88
C TRP A 84 -13.49 -1.86 -5.13
N THR A 85 -13.60 -1.23 -6.28
CA THR A 85 -13.19 -1.78 -7.58
C THR A 85 -12.45 -0.69 -8.31
N GLY A 86 -11.21 -0.97 -8.68
CA GLY A 86 -10.32 0.09 -9.10
C GLY A 86 -9.10 -0.36 -9.85
N ALA A 87 -8.17 0.59 -9.94
CA ALA A 87 -6.89 0.39 -10.58
C ALA A 87 -5.81 1.21 -9.87
N ASN A 88 -4.57 0.82 -10.11
CA ASN A 88 -3.39 1.54 -9.66
C ASN A 88 -3.11 2.70 -10.62
N TRP A 89 -2.85 3.89 -10.09
CA TRP A 89 -2.37 5.04 -10.84
C TRP A 89 -1.00 5.47 -10.28
N PRO A 90 0.09 5.00 -10.90
CA PRO A 90 1.44 5.22 -10.40
C PRO A 90 1.81 6.71 -10.29
N MET A 91 2.46 7.05 -9.18
CA MET A 91 3.05 8.36 -8.88
C MET A 91 4.41 8.19 -8.17
N ASN A 92 4.92 6.96 -8.04
CA ASN A 92 6.12 6.63 -7.29
C ASN A 92 7.42 6.74 -8.09
N ASP A 93 7.33 6.95 -9.40
CA ASP A 93 8.48 7.07 -10.29
C ASP A 93 9.13 8.47 -10.18
N GLU A 94 10.22 8.69 -10.90
CA GLU A 94 11.20 9.76 -10.70
C GLU A 94 10.61 11.19 -10.73
N THR A 95 9.44 11.38 -11.37
CA THR A 95 8.76 12.69 -11.38
C THR A 95 7.85 12.91 -10.20
N THR A 96 7.56 11.89 -9.39
CA THR A 96 6.69 11.93 -8.20
C THR A 96 5.31 12.56 -8.46
N LEU A 97 4.81 12.45 -9.69
CA LEU A 97 3.54 13.00 -10.17
C LEU A 97 2.80 11.95 -11.01
N PRO A 98 1.45 11.91 -10.98
CA PRO A 98 0.71 10.83 -11.63
C PRO A 98 1.03 10.72 -13.12
N GLU A 99 1.17 9.50 -13.63
CA GLU A 99 1.47 9.29 -15.05
C GLU A 99 0.33 9.79 -15.96
N GLY A 100 0.68 10.32 -17.13
CA GLY A 100 -0.27 10.70 -18.18
C GLY A 100 -0.89 12.10 -18.13
N ILE A 101 -0.65 12.87 -17.06
CA ILE A 101 -1.19 14.25 -16.92
C ILE A 101 -0.63 15.26 -17.92
N GLU A 102 0.44 14.90 -18.65
CA GLU A 102 1.00 15.64 -19.78
C GLU A 102 0.20 15.47 -21.08
N PHE A 103 -0.62 14.42 -21.19
CA PHE A 103 -1.41 14.14 -22.38
C PHE A 103 -2.89 14.48 -22.21
N ASN A 104 -3.39 14.52 -20.98
CA ASN A 104 -4.78 14.84 -20.71
C ASN A 104 -4.99 15.49 -19.34
N SER A 105 -6.12 16.17 -19.17
CA SER A 105 -6.45 16.77 -17.88
C SER A 105 -6.77 15.67 -16.86
N VAL A 106 -6.42 15.91 -15.59
CA VAL A 106 -6.81 15.01 -14.49
C VAL A 106 -8.31 14.76 -14.46
N GLY A 107 -9.11 15.79 -14.76
CA GLY A 107 -10.57 15.69 -14.81
C GLY A 107 -11.05 14.72 -15.89
N SER A 108 -10.43 14.74 -17.07
CA SER A 108 -10.73 13.83 -18.17
C SER A 108 -10.30 12.39 -17.86
N ILE A 109 -9.08 12.21 -17.32
CA ILE A 109 -8.55 10.88 -16.94
C ILE A 109 -9.50 10.23 -15.93
N LEU A 110 -9.84 10.94 -14.84
CA LEU A 110 -10.74 10.41 -13.82
C LEU A 110 -12.19 10.23 -14.32
N SER A 111 -12.61 10.98 -15.36
CA SER A 111 -13.92 10.73 -16.00
C SER A 111 -13.92 9.41 -16.75
N GLN A 112 -12.84 9.08 -17.45
CA GLN A 112 -12.68 7.79 -18.11
C GLN A 112 -12.63 6.66 -17.07
N VAL A 113 -11.86 6.79 -16.00
CA VAL A 113 -11.85 5.85 -14.87
C VAL A 113 -13.26 5.61 -14.33
N ALA A 114 -13.99 6.68 -13.99
CA ALA A 114 -15.38 6.59 -13.52
C ALA A 114 -16.33 5.94 -14.56
N SER A 115 -16.08 6.13 -15.86
CA SER A 115 -16.91 5.56 -16.92
C SER A 115 -16.85 4.03 -17.01
N VAL A 116 -15.79 3.41 -16.50
CA VAL A 116 -15.68 1.94 -16.34
C VAL A 116 -16.55 1.46 -15.17
N GLY A 117 -16.89 2.37 -14.25
CA GLY A 117 -17.56 2.08 -12.98
C GLY A 117 -16.59 1.97 -11.81
N PHE A 118 -15.29 2.22 -12.03
CA PHE A 118 -14.31 2.23 -10.95
C PHE A 118 -14.63 3.33 -9.93
N ASN A 119 -14.49 2.98 -8.66
CA ASN A 119 -14.70 3.88 -7.53
C ASN A 119 -13.47 3.97 -6.62
N PHE A 120 -12.34 3.36 -6.99
CA PHE A 120 -11.13 3.31 -6.18
C PHE A 120 -9.89 3.48 -7.04
N VAL A 121 -8.94 4.29 -6.59
CA VAL A 121 -7.63 4.44 -7.21
C VAL A 121 -6.56 4.34 -6.14
N ARG A 122 -5.70 3.34 -6.28
CA ARG A 122 -4.48 3.17 -5.46
C ARG A 122 -3.36 3.98 -6.10
N MET A 123 -2.77 4.91 -5.35
CA MET A 123 -1.74 5.83 -5.83
C MET A 123 -0.45 5.57 -5.09
N GLY A 124 0.45 4.82 -5.74
CA GLY A 124 1.78 4.56 -5.23
C GLY A 124 2.61 5.84 -5.17
N TYR A 125 3.22 6.14 -4.03
CA TYR A 125 4.13 7.28 -3.84
C TYR A 125 5.47 6.83 -3.26
N ALA A 126 6.50 7.65 -3.46
CA ALA A 126 7.80 7.48 -2.83
C ALA A 126 7.90 8.32 -1.55
N PHE A 127 8.42 7.78 -0.44
CA PHE A 127 8.59 8.62 0.76
C PHE A 127 9.65 9.72 0.58
N GLU A 128 10.55 9.61 -0.42
CA GLU A 128 11.46 10.67 -0.84
C GLU A 128 10.70 11.98 -1.15
N MET A 129 9.46 11.88 -1.65
CA MET A 129 8.61 13.04 -1.89
C MET A 129 8.40 13.86 -0.60
N VAL A 130 8.24 13.19 0.54
CA VAL A 130 8.11 13.82 1.86
C VAL A 130 9.46 14.29 2.35
N ASP A 131 10.51 13.49 2.27
CA ASP A 131 11.85 13.87 2.76
C ASP A 131 12.36 15.16 2.10
N GLN A 132 12.12 15.31 0.79
CA GLN A 132 12.48 16.49 0.04
C GLN A 132 11.80 17.78 0.54
N ILE A 133 10.66 17.69 1.23
CA ILE A 133 10.00 18.82 1.90
C ILE A 133 10.80 19.23 3.14
N TYR A 134 11.23 18.26 3.94
CA TYR A 134 12.02 18.50 5.15
C TYR A 134 13.39 19.06 4.82
N ASP A 135 14.04 18.52 3.78
CA ASP A 135 15.31 19.02 3.27
C ASP A 135 15.23 20.47 2.73
N ARG A 136 14.02 20.95 2.47
CA ARG A 136 13.70 22.30 1.97
C ARG A 136 12.93 23.14 2.98
N GLU A 137 13.18 22.92 4.27
CA GLU A 137 12.62 23.73 5.36
C GLU A 137 11.08 23.82 5.33
N GLY A 138 10.41 22.73 4.93
CA GLY A 138 8.95 22.64 4.85
C GLY A 138 8.36 23.03 3.49
N GLN A 139 9.18 23.38 2.49
CA GLN A 139 8.72 23.73 1.14
C GLN A 139 8.70 22.52 0.22
N ASP A 140 7.55 22.25 -0.40
CA ASP A 140 7.44 21.18 -1.40
C ASP A 140 8.03 21.58 -2.76
N VAL A 141 8.40 20.56 -3.53
CA VAL A 141 8.95 20.67 -4.87
C VAL A 141 7.83 21.09 -5.83
N SER A 142 8.12 22.08 -6.68
CA SER A 142 7.20 22.53 -7.71
C SER A 142 7.10 21.56 -8.89
N LEU A 143 6.03 21.67 -9.68
CA LEU A 143 5.82 20.91 -10.91
C LEU A 143 7.05 20.92 -11.82
N GLU A 144 7.56 22.12 -12.13
CA GLU A 144 8.70 22.26 -13.04
C GLU A 144 9.96 21.62 -12.46
N LEU A 145 10.24 21.85 -11.18
CA LEU A 145 11.41 21.26 -10.53
C LEU A 145 11.31 19.73 -10.48
N SER A 146 10.12 19.20 -10.19
CA SER A 146 9.87 17.75 -10.15
C SER A 146 10.10 17.10 -11.51
N MET A 147 9.63 17.74 -12.58
CA MET A 147 9.85 17.29 -13.95
C MET A 147 11.33 17.37 -14.34
N ILE A 148 12.03 18.45 -13.97
CA ILE A 148 13.47 18.59 -14.24
C ILE A 148 14.29 17.54 -13.48
N MET A 149 13.93 17.25 -12.22
CA MET A 149 14.60 16.23 -11.41
C MET A 149 14.43 14.83 -12.01
N GLY A 150 13.23 14.48 -12.48
CA GLY A 150 12.96 13.16 -13.04
C GLY A 150 13.39 12.98 -14.51
N LEU A 151 13.32 14.04 -15.32
CA LEU A 151 13.52 13.95 -16.79
C LEU A 151 14.75 14.69 -17.31
N GLY A 152 15.43 15.47 -16.46
CA GLY A 152 16.47 16.40 -16.88
C GLY A 152 15.91 17.73 -17.38
N LEU A 153 16.77 18.74 -17.54
CA LEU A 153 16.36 20.12 -17.82
C LEU A 153 15.52 20.26 -19.10
N GLU A 154 15.96 19.69 -20.21
CA GLU A 154 15.30 19.85 -21.52
C GLU A 154 13.92 19.17 -21.54
N ASN A 155 13.88 17.86 -21.28
CA ASN A 155 12.63 17.10 -21.29
C ASN A 155 11.70 17.54 -20.15
N GLY A 156 12.23 17.82 -18.96
CA GLY A 156 11.44 18.29 -17.83
C GLY A 156 10.75 19.63 -18.10
N THR A 157 11.45 20.58 -18.73
CA THR A 157 10.84 21.85 -19.15
C THR A 157 9.75 21.63 -20.20
N ARG A 158 10.01 20.78 -21.21
CA ARG A 158 9.02 20.46 -22.25
C ARG A 158 7.75 19.83 -21.65
N VAL A 159 7.92 18.78 -20.85
CA VAL A 159 6.80 18.04 -20.24
C VAL A 159 6.03 18.91 -19.27
N THR A 160 6.68 19.83 -18.56
CA THR A 160 5.98 20.84 -17.74
C THR A 160 4.99 21.65 -18.57
N GLN A 161 5.39 22.13 -19.76
CA GLN A 161 4.49 22.88 -20.64
C GLN A 161 3.34 22.01 -21.18
N GLU A 162 3.61 20.74 -21.46
CA GLU A 162 2.58 19.76 -21.87
C GLU A 162 1.55 19.56 -20.76
N VAL A 163 1.97 19.39 -19.50
CA VAL A 163 1.08 19.32 -18.33
C VAL A 163 0.22 20.57 -18.19
N LEU A 164 0.83 21.76 -18.27
CA LEU A 164 0.12 23.05 -18.10
C LEU A 164 -0.91 23.30 -19.21
N LYS A 165 -0.65 22.83 -20.44
CA LYS A 165 -1.61 22.90 -21.54
C LYS A 165 -2.91 22.14 -21.23
N HIS A 166 -2.81 21.01 -20.54
CA HIS A 166 -3.97 20.17 -20.21
C HIS A 166 -4.58 20.50 -18.84
N ASN A 167 -3.83 21.15 -17.95
CA ASN A 167 -4.26 21.51 -16.60
C ASN A 167 -3.99 23.00 -16.32
N PRO A 168 -4.72 23.93 -16.99
CA PRO A 168 -4.39 25.37 -17.01
C PRO A 168 -4.59 26.10 -15.67
N ASN A 169 -5.12 25.42 -14.65
CA ASN A 169 -5.23 25.97 -13.29
C ASN A 169 -3.92 25.82 -12.49
N TRP A 170 -2.96 25.05 -12.99
CA TRP A 170 -1.64 24.92 -12.39
C TRP A 170 -0.66 25.90 -13.03
N THR A 171 0.46 26.12 -12.34
CA THR A 171 1.61 26.90 -12.83
C THR A 171 2.88 26.08 -12.66
N THR A 172 4.00 26.57 -13.19
CA THR A 172 5.32 25.93 -12.98
C THR A 172 5.71 25.82 -11.51
N THR A 173 5.11 26.65 -10.65
CA THR A 173 5.35 26.71 -9.21
C THR A 173 4.33 25.94 -8.37
N THR A 174 3.25 25.39 -8.97
CA THR A 174 2.31 24.54 -8.23
C THR A 174 3.05 23.31 -7.73
N THR A 175 2.92 23.00 -6.44
CA THR A 175 3.67 21.93 -5.76
C THR A 175 3.05 20.56 -5.96
N ARG A 176 3.81 19.49 -5.72
CA ARG A 176 3.33 18.10 -5.88
C ARG A 176 2.12 17.81 -5.00
N PHE A 177 2.13 18.26 -3.74
CA PHE A 177 0.99 18.07 -2.84
C PHE A 177 -0.22 18.96 -3.17
N GLU A 178 -0.04 20.11 -3.81
CA GLU A 178 -1.15 20.89 -4.39
C GLU A 178 -1.77 20.17 -5.59
N ILE A 179 -0.94 19.60 -6.46
CA ILE A 179 -1.40 18.78 -7.60
C ILE A 179 -2.15 17.54 -7.09
N TRP A 180 -1.59 16.82 -6.12
CA TRP A 180 -2.23 15.63 -5.57
C TRP A 180 -3.55 15.98 -4.85
N ALA A 181 -3.60 17.11 -4.15
CA ALA A 181 -4.85 17.61 -3.56
C ALA A 181 -5.94 17.89 -4.62
N ASP A 182 -5.58 18.49 -5.74
CA ASP A 182 -6.50 18.72 -6.86
C ASP A 182 -6.96 17.41 -7.51
N VAL A 183 -6.06 16.41 -7.65
CA VAL A 183 -6.42 15.05 -8.08
C VAL A 183 -7.44 14.43 -7.14
N VAL A 184 -7.18 14.47 -5.83
CA VAL A 184 -8.08 13.91 -4.81
C VAL A 184 -9.44 14.61 -4.82
N GLN A 185 -9.48 15.93 -4.99
CA GLN A 185 -10.72 16.69 -5.07
C GLN A 185 -11.52 16.35 -6.34
N LYS A 186 -10.86 16.22 -7.48
CA LYS A 186 -11.50 15.79 -8.73
C LYS A 186 -12.01 14.35 -8.65
N ALA A 187 -11.29 13.46 -7.96
CA ALA A 187 -11.72 12.10 -7.68
C ALA A 187 -12.96 12.08 -6.77
N TYR A 188 -12.97 12.91 -5.72
CA TYR A 188 -14.12 13.07 -4.82
C TYR A 188 -15.39 13.46 -5.58
N ASN A 189 -15.28 14.41 -6.51
CA ASN A 189 -16.41 14.87 -7.33
C ASN A 189 -16.98 13.77 -8.25
N LYS A 190 -16.22 12.70 -8.47
CA LYS A 190 -16.60 11.55 -9.30
C LYS A 190 -16.93 10.29 -8.48
N GLY A 191 -16.95 10.40 -7.15
CA GLY A 191 -17.22 9.26 -6.27
C GLY A 191 -16.09 8.24 -6.23
N ILE A 192 -14.84 8.69 -6.42
CA ILE A 192 -13.65 7.84 -6.41
C ILE A 192 -12.88 8.03 -5.10
N PHE A 193 -12.69 6.93 -4.38
CA PHE A 193 -11.77 6.80 -3.26
C PHE A 193 -10.32 6.88 -3.75
N ILE A 194 -9.48 7.61 -3.01
CA ILE A 194 -8.04 7.62 -3.22
C ILE A 194 -7.39 6.86 -2.06
N HIS A 195 -6.50 5.94 -2.40
CA HIS A 195 -5.70 5.16 -1.47
C HIS A 195 -4.23 5.47 -1.70
N PRO A 196 -3.60 6.32 -0.85
CA PRO A 196 -2.15 6.50 -0.86
C PRO A 196 -1.45 5.19 -0.49
N ASP A 197 -0.55 4.74 -1.35
CA ASP A 197 0.25 3.54 -1.13
C ASP A 197 1.73 3.90 -1.05
N LEU A 198 2.38 3.55 0.07
CA LEU A 198 3.81 3.79 0.22
C LEU A 198 4.58 2.74 -0.59
N HIS A 199 4.86 3.11 -1.84
CA HIS A 199 5.25 2.17 -2.89
C HIS A 199 6.75 1.88 -2.95
N VAL A 200 7.58 2.89 -2.62
CA VAL A 200 9.05 2.81 -2.57
C VAL A 200 9.57 3.89 -1.61
N GLY A 201 10.82 3.77 -1.19
CA GLY A 201 11.48 4.84 -0.45
C GLY A 201 12.04 5.92 -1.36
N ARG A 202 12.87 5.54 -2.32
CA ARG A 202 13.37 6.43 -3.38
C ARG A 202 12.43 6.41 -4.59
N ALA A 203 12.21 7.55 -5.23
CA ALA A 203 11.40 7.65 -6.43
C ALA A 203 12.07 6.93 -7.61
N MET A 204 11.48 5.81 -8.05
CA MET A 204 11.97 4.95 -9.13
C MET A 204 10.98 3.82 -9.44
N TRP A 205 11.20 3.15 -10.57
CA TRP A 205 10.56 1.88 -10.90
C TRP A 205 11.04 0.72 -10.00
N CYS A 206 10.10 -0.06 -9.48
CA CYS A 206 10.31 -1.29 -8.71
C CYS A 206 9.75 -2.52 -9.51
N CYS A 207 9.70 -3.76 -9.08
CA CYS A 207 9.99 -4.30 -7.77
C CYS A 207 10.89 -5.53 -7.94
N SER A 208 12.20 -5.35 -7.77
CA SER A 208 13.16 -6.46 -7.78
C SER A 208 13.76 -6.65 -6.39
N HIS A 209 14.41 -7.80 -6.17
CA HIS A 209 15.22 -8.01 -4.97
C HIS A 209 16.47 -7.10 -4.89
N THR A 210 16.79 -6.36 -5.96
CA THR A 210 18.01 -5.53 -6.09
C THR A 210 17.72 -4.05 -6.28
N ASP A 211 16.47 -3.61 -6.20
CA ASP A 211 16.14 -2.18 -6.33
C ASP A 211 16.44 -1.36 -5.07
N GLY A 212 16.81 -2.00 -3.97
CA GLY A 212 17.16 -1.35 -2.70
C GLY A 212 15.95 -0.96 -1.84
N ASN A 213 14.74 -1.37 -2.20
CA ASN A 213 13.50 -1.08 -1.48
C ASN A 213 12.86 -2.34 -0.87
N ALA A 214 13.56 -3.48 -0.89
CA ALA A 214 12.98 -4.80 -0.65
C ALA A 214 12.49 -5.01 0.79
N TRP A 215 13.28 -4.59 1.78
CA TRP A 215 13.00 -4.82 3.20
C TRP A 215 13.36 -3.61 4.08
N PHE A 216 12.92 -3.64 5.32
CA PHE A 216 13.22 -2.59 6.31
C PHE A 216 14.73 -2.38 6.45
N ASP A 217 15.15 -1.10 6.38
CA ASP A 217 16.54 -0.64 6.43
C ASP A 217 17.46 -1.16 5.30
N ASP A 218 16.85 -1.53 4.17
CA ASP A 218 17.55 -1.68 2.88
C ASP A 218 18.03 -0.32 2.34
N LEU A 219 18.81 -0.33 1.26
CA LEU A 219 19.57 0.81 0.72
C LEU A 219 18.76 2.10 0.58
N TYR A 220 17.51 2.00 0.14
CA TYR A 220 16.59 3.12 -0.07
C TYR A 220 15.35 3.04 0.82
N PHE A 221 15.32 2.13 1.80
CA PHE A 221 14.16 1.94 2.68
C PHE A 221 14.54 2.15 4.15
N SER A 222 14.84 3.40 4.51
CA SER A 222 15.03 3.80 5.90
C SER A 222 13.71 3.73 6.71
N THR A 223 13.71 3.03 7.85
CA THR A 223 12.51 2.84 8.70
C THR A 223 11.97 4.05 9.48
N CYS A 224 12.75 4.92 10.10
CA CYS A 224 13.39 5.96 9.33
C CYS A 224 12.39 7.00 8.82
N GLN A 225 12.77 7.47 7.65
CA GLN A 225 12.02 8.25 6.69
C GLN A 225 10.62 7.66 6.40
N TRP A 226 10.49 6.33 6.42
CA TRP A 226 9.23 5.63 6.25
C TRP A 226 8.16 6.05 7.27
N HIS A 227 8.44 5.97 8.57
CA HIS A 227 7.49 6.43 9.60
C HIS A 227 7.14 7.92 9.45
N ARG A 228 8.13 8.77 9.13
CA ARG A 228 7.90 10.21 8.88
C ARG A 228 6.91 10.41 7.74
N ALA A 229 7.07 9.70 6.62
CA ALA A 229 6.17 9.81 5.49
C ALA A 229 4.77 9.25 5.78
N LEU A 230 4.68 8.11 6.46
CA LEU A 230 3.39 7.55 6.89
C LEU A 230 2.58 8.58 7.68
N ALA A 231 3.18 9.22 8.68
CA ALA A 231 2.49 10.22 9.48
C ALA A 231 2.18 11.51 8.71
N TYR A 232 3.08 11.96 7.83
CA TYR A 232 2.85 13.12 6.98
C TYR A 232 1.62 12.90 6.08
N ILE A 233 1.56 11.77 5.39
CA ILE A 233 0.43 11.42 4.51
C ILE A 233 -0.86 11.19 5.31
N ALA A 234 -0.80 10.49 6.45
CA ALA A 234 -1.95 10.30 7.31
C ALA A 234 -2.53 11.63 7.80
N THR A 235 -1.68 12.59 8.17
CA THR A 235 -2.07 13.95 8.58
C THR A 235 -2.67 14.73 7.41
N TRP A 236 -1.99 14.73 6.25
CA TRP A 236 -2.46 15.37 5.03
C TRP A 236 -3.84 14.85 4.57
N ALA A 237 -4.06 13.54 4.71
CA ALA A 237 -5.29 12.86 4.34
C ALA A 237 -6.52 13.33 5.13
N ARG A 238 -6.35 13.86 6.35
CA ARG A 238 -7.46 14.41 7.17
C ARG A 238 -8.26 15.50 6.47
N ARG A 239 -7.70 16.12 5.43
CA ARG A 239 -8.36 17.18 4.65
C ARG A 239 -9.38 16.63 3.65
N PHE A 240 -9.29 15.35 3.27
CA PHE A 240 -10.06 14.78 2.16
C PHE A 240 -11.00 13.65 2.60
N PRO A 241 -12.33 13.77 2.41
CA PRO A 241 -13.28 12.72 2.77
C PRO A 241 -13.15 11.42 1.97
N ASN A 242 -12.58 11.45 0.76
CA ASN A 242 -12.38 10.26 -0.07
C ASN A 242 -11.02 9.59 0.11
N ILE A 243 -10.17 10.07 1.03
CA ILE A 243 -9.03 9.29 1.51
C ILE A 243 -9.46 8.62 2.81
N VAL A 244 -9.87 7.37 2.69
CA VAL A 244 -10.43 6.57 3.80
C VAL A 244 -9.50 5.47 4.27
N SER A 245 -8.40 5.28 3.55
CA SER A 245 -7.43 4.21 3.76
C SER A 245 -6.07 4.62 3.23
N MET A 246 -5.00 4.05 3.78
CA MET A 246 -3.67 4.10 3.19
C MET A 246 -2.89 2.82 3.49
N SER A 247 -1.92 2.51 2.63
CA SER A 247 -1.04 1.34 2.76
C SER A 247 0.19 1.67 3.61
N LEU A 248 0.63 0.66 4.36
CA LEU A 248 1.88 0.68 5.12
C LEU A 248 3.08 0.65 4.19
N ARG A 249 3.12 -0.30 3.25
CA ARG A 249 4.27 -0.56 2.38
C ARG A 249 3.88 -1.52 1.26
N ASN A 250 4.34 -1.24 0.04
CA ASN A 250 4.22 -2.14 -1.11
C ASN A 250 5.32 -3.22 -1.15
N GLU A 251 4.91 -4.46 -1.38
CA GLU A 251 5.69 -5.62 -1.83
C GLU A 251 6.96 -5.92 -1.03
N LEU A 252 6.82 -6.07 0.27
CA LEU A 252 7.92 -6.46 1.14
C LEU A 252 8.48 -7.84 0.75
N ARG A 253 9.81 -7.95 0.64
CA ARG A 253 10.51 -9.13 0.09
C ARG A 253 11.96 -9.23 0.58
N GLU A 254 12.61 -10.34 0.31
CA GLU A 254 14.04 -10.53 0.63
C GLU A 254 14.91 -9.52 -0.14
N SER A 255 15.92 -8.93 0.51
CA SER A 255 16.92 -8.11 -0.19
C SER A 255 18.07 -8.97 -0.70
N TRP A 256 18.46 -8.80 -1.97
CA TRP A 256 19.69 -9.39 -2.52
C TRP A 256 20.87 -8.42 -2.51
N ASN A 257 20.63 -7.15 -2.18
CA ASN A 257 21.69 -6.16 -1.96
C ASN A 257 22.25 -6.23 -0.53
N ARG A 258 21.39 -6.49 0.45
CA ARG A 258 21.71 -6.51 1.88
C ARG A 258 21.34 -7.85 2.50
N THR A 259 22.32 -8.72 2.65
CA THR A 259 22.14 -10.09 3.19
C THR A 259 22.20 -10.16 4.71
N ASP A 260 22.41 -9.02 5.37
CA ASP A 260 22.42 -8.87 6.83
C ASP A 260 21.06 -8.47 7.42
N LEU A 261 20.05 -8.24 6.56
CA LEU A 261 18.68 -7.95 6.98
C LEU A 261 17.97 -9.24 7.41
N TYR A 262 17.28 -9.18 8.54
CA TYR A 262 16.48 -10.30 9.05
C TYR A 262 15.12 -10.27 8.36
N TYR A 263 14.98 -10.99 7.24
CA TYR A 263 13.72 -11.16 6.51
C TYR A 263 12.90 -12.30 7.14
N ASN A 264 11.97 -11.97 8.05
CA ASN A 264 11.09 -12.96 8.68
C ASN A 264 9.80 -12.34 9.26
N TRP A 265 8.87 -13.20 9.69
CA TRP A 265 7.61 -12.76 10.30
C TRP A 265 7.78 -11.91 11.56
N GLU A 266 8.81 -12.15 12.37
CA GLU A 266 9.05 -11.37 13.58
C GLU A 266 9.42 -9.92 13.25
N THR A 267 10.31 -9.70 12.29
CA THR A 267 10.68 -8.36 11.85
C THR A 267 9.59 -7.69 11.01
N LEU A 268 8.81 -8.45 10.23
CA LEU A 268 7.60 -7.95 9.57
C LEU A 268 6.63 -7.38 10.59
N VAL A 269 6.19 -8.21 11.54
CA VAL A 269 5.18 -7.84 12.54
C VAL A 269 5.67 -6.68 13.40
N GLY A 270 6.94 -6.68 13.82
CA GLY A 270 7.51 -5.61 14.62
C GLY A 270 7.47 -4.25 13.90
N ASN A 271 7.97 -4.19 12.66
CA ASN A 271 8.02 -2.92 11.90
C ASN A 271 6.64 -2.47 11.42
N MET A 272 5.82 -3.37 10.88
CA MET A 272 4.49 -3.04 10.37
C MET A 272 3.55 -2.58 11.49
N THR A 273 3.69 -3.14 12.70
CA THR A 273 2.99 -2.65 13.91
C THR A 273 3.38 -1.20 14.22
N ALA A 274 4.68 -0.87 14.19
CA ALA A 274 5.15 0.48 14.44
C ALA A 274 4.66 1.49 13.37
N GLY A 275 4.61 1.06 12.09
CA GLY A 275 3.99 1.83 11.02
C GLY A 275 2.49 2.03 11.23
N ALA A 276 1.76 0.99 11.67
CA ALA A 276 0.33 1.06 11.93
C ALA A 276 0.02 2.00 13.12
N ASP A 277 0.81 1.93 14.18
CA ASP A 277 0.75 2.88 15.30
C ASP A 277 1.00 4.31 14.81
N THR A 278 1.98 4.51 13.92
CA THR A 278 2.30 5.82 13.34
C THR A 278 1.12 6.41 12.56
N ILE A 279 0.50 5.63 11.67
CA ILE A 279 -0.69 6.07 10.92
C ILE A 279 -1.85 6.35 11.87
N HIS A 280 -2.16 5.42 12.77
CA HIS A 280 -3.32 5.54 13.67
C HIS A 280 -3.19 6.73 14.63
N ASN A 281 -2.00 7.00 15.15
CA ASN A 281 -1.75 8.17 16.00
C ASN A 281 -1.89 9.48 15.22
N ALA A 282 -1.39 9.52 13.98
CA ALA A 282 -1.52 10.69 13.13
C ALA A 282 -2.95 10.90 12.62
N ASN A 283 -3.70 9.84 12.33
CA ASN A 283 -5.06 9.86 11.82
C ASN A 283 -5.85 8.56 12.14
N PRO A 284 -6.62 8.51 13.24
CA PRO A 284 -7.37 7.31 13.64
C PRO A 284 -8.62 7.04 12.77
N ASP A 285 -8.96 7.95 11.84
CA ASP A 285 -10.11 7.81 10.96
C ASP A 285 -9.82 6.89 9.76
N LEU A 286 -8.54 6.66 9.44
CA LEU A 286 -8.11 5.86 8.30
C LEU A 286 -8.18 4.35 8.60
N LEU A 287 -8.61 3.60 7.60
CA LEU A 287 -8.25 2.19 7.49
C LEU A 287 -6.76 2.06 7.15
N ILE A 288 -6.12 1.01 7.66
CA ILE A 288 -4.71 0.72 7.41
C ILE A 288 -4.65 -0.57 6.61
N THR A 289 -4.18 -0.52 5.37
CA THR A 289 -3.91 -1.76 4.63
C THR A 289 -2.54 -2.29 5.02
N TRP A 290 -2.52 -3.59 5.32
CA TRP A 290 -1.35 -4.30 5.80
C TRP A 290 -0.99 -5.39 4.80
N SER A 291 0.20 -5.24 4.25
CA SER A 291 0.75 -6.08 3.21
C SER A 291 1.54 -7.29 3.77
N GLY A 292 1.69 -8.32 2.96
CA GLY A 292 2.27 -9.61 3.35
C GLY A 292 3.78 -9.74 3.14
N MET A 293 4.28 -10.94 3.44
CA MET A 293 5.61 -11.38 2.99
C MET A 293 5.59 -11.64 1.48
N GLN A 294 6.78 -11.68 0.88
CA GLN A 294 7.01 -12.15 -0.47
C GLN A 294 6.16 -11.41 -1.51
N TYR A 295 6.45 -10.12 -1.72
CA TYR A 295 5.70 -9.29 -2.66
C TYR A 295 4.19 -9.20 -2.32
N ASP A 296 3.88 -9.16 -1.02
CA ASP A 296 2.50 -9.14 -0.52
C ASP A 296 1.69 -10.40 -0.91
N GLU A 297 2.36 -11.54 -1.10
CA GLU A 297 1.71 -12.79 -1.51
C GLU A 297 1.31 -13.65 -0.31
N ASP A 298 1.90 -13.46 0.88
CA ASP A 298 1.69 -14.33 2.04
C ASP A 298 1.37 -13.56 3.35
N LEU A 299 0.17 -13.76 3.89
CA LEU A 299 -0.28 -13.36 5.23
C LEU A 299 -0.64 -14.56 6.11
N SER A 300 -0.32 -15.79 5.70
CA SER A 300 -0.79 -17.04 6.31
C SER A 300 -0.41 -17.17 7.78
N ALA A 301 0.75 -16.65 8.19
CA ALA A 301 1.17 -16.65 9.59
C ALA A 301 0.37 -15.69 10.48
N LEU A 302 -0.30 -14.70 9.89
CA LEU A 302 -1.06 -13.66 10.60
C LEU A 302 -2.58 -13.90 10.55
N THR A 303 -3.03 -14.64 9.55
CA THR A 303 -4.46 -14.88 9.28
C THR A 303 -4.93 -16.25 9.73
N SER A 304 -4.03 -17.24 9.83
CA SER A 304 -4.40 -18.63 10.15
C SER A 304 -4.34 -18.94 11.64
N VAL A 305 -5.26 -19.77 12.12
CA VAL A 305 -5.33 -20.14 13.53
C VAL A 305 -4.04 -20.77 14.05
N GLY A 306 -3.58 -20.32 15.22
CA GLY A 306 -2.51 -20.98 15.98
C GLY A 306 -1.12 -20.93 15.35
N LYS A 307 -0.86 -20.01 14.41
CA LYS A 307 0.47 -19.85 13.81
C LYS A 307 1.39 -19.05 14.73
N ASN A 308 2.40 -19.71 15.28
CA ASN A 308 3.50 -19.05 15.98
C ASN A 308 4.43 -18.39 14.96
N ILE A 309 4.53 -17.06 14.97
CA ILE A 309 5.31 -16.30 13.97
C ILE A 309 6.80 -16.63 14.00
N LEU A 310 7.31 -17.17 15.13
CA LEU A 310 8.72 -17.58 15.23
C LEU A 310 9.04 -18.87 14.45
N THR A 311 8.03 -19.68 14.14
CA THR A 311 8.18 -21.01 13.52
C THR A 311 7.30 -21.20 12.28
N ALA A 312 6.43 -20.25 11.96
CA ALA A 312 5.54 -20.33 10.81
C ALA A 312 6.36 -20.48 9.52
N PRO A 313 5.89 -21.29 8.55
CA PRO A 313 6.52 -21.38 7.23
C PRO A 313 6.63 -20.00 6.58
N CYS A 314 7.72 -19.80 5.86
CA CYS A 314 7.94 -18.61 5.06
C CYS A 314 8.96 -18.93 3.97
N TYR A 315 8.71 -18.42 2.77
CA TYR A 315 9.61 -18.56 1.63
C TYR A 315 10.89 -17.74 1.81
N LYS A 316 12.05 -18.41 1.71
CA LYS A 316 13.41 -17.83 1.84
C LYS A 316 13.67 -16.99 3.11
N CYS A 317 12.84 -17.15 4.15
CA CYS A 317 13.02 -16.39 5.39
C CYS A 317 14.36 -16.64 6.08
N THR A 318 14.95 -15.57 6.63
CA THR A 318 16.07 -15.65 7.57
C THR A 318 15.65 -16.44 8.81
N ALA A 319 16.40 -17.50 9.13
CA ALA A 319 16.09 -18.36 10.26
C ALA A 319 16.18 -17.62 11.60
N ILE A 320 15.11 -17.67 12.40
CA ILE A 320 15.16 -17.30 13.82
C ILE A 320 15.81 -18.46 14.57
N VAL A 321 17.08 -18.27 14.98
CA VAL A 321 17.96 -19.37 15.46
C VAL A 321 17.49 -19.94 16.80
N ASP A 322 16.97 -19.09 17.69
CA ASP A 322 16.56 -19.48 19.04
C ASP A 322 15.06 -19.81 19.17
N ARG A 323 14.33 -19.86 18.05
CA ARG A 323 12.86 -20.09 18.01
C ARG A 323 12.37 -21.30 18.81
N ALA A 324 13.18 -22.36 18.92
CA ALA A 324 12.82 -23.58 19.64
C ALA A 324 12.88 -23.45 21.17
N ARG A 325 13.54 -22.41 21.69
CA ARG A 325 13.70 -22.15 23.14
C ARG A 325 12.89 -20.96 23.63
N ARG A 326 12.20 -20.26 22.74
CA ARG A 326 11.36 -19.10 23.05
C ARG A 326 9.91 -19.54 23.21
N ASP A 327 9.17 -18.83 24.07
CA ASP A 327 7.73 -18.99 24.12
C ASP A 327 7.10 -18.63 22.77
N PRO A 328 6.06 -19.34 22.32
CA PRO A 328 5.35 -19.01 21.09
C PRO A 328 4.84 -17.57 21.08
N VAL A 329 4.99 -16.90 19.93
CA VAL A 329 4.49 -15.54 19.71
C VAL A 329 3.39 -15.60 18.66
N TYR A 330 2.23 -15.07 19.02
CA TYR A 330 1.07 -14.98 18.14
C TYR A 330 0.76 -13.52 17.87
N PHE A 331 0.41 -13.19 16.64
CA PHE A 331 -0.05 -11.85 16.32
C PHE A 331 -1.51 -11.70 16.74
N ASP A 332 -1.77 -10.84 17.73
CA ASP A 332 -3.11 -10.58 18.26
C ASP A 332 -3.54 -9.15 17.91
N LEU A 333 -4.43 -9.03 16.94
CA LEU A 333 -4.96 -7.75 16.50
C LEU A 333 -5.73 -7.00 17.59
N ASP A 334 -6.39 -7.71 18.51
CA ASP A 334 -7.21 -7.07 19.54
C ASP A 334 -6.34 -6.38 20.62
N SER A 335 -5.03 -6.70 20.65
CA SER A 335 -4.05 -6.03 21.51
C SER A 335 -3.69 -4.61 21.05
N TYR A 336 -4.05 -4.23 19.81
CA TYR A 336 -3.76 -2.91 19.23
C TYR A 336 -5.02 -2.06 19.07
N PRO A 337 -4.97 -0.74 19.32
CA PRO A 337 -6.12 0.16 19.10
C PRO A 337 -6.67 0.10 17.67
N TRP A 338 -5.80 0.17 16.66
CA TRP A 338 -6.17 0.08 15.24
C TRP A 338 -6.60 -1.33 14.81
N GLY A 339 -6.12 -2.38 15.49
CA GLY A 339 -6.43 -3.76 15.13
C GLY A 339 -7.90 -4.13 15.35
N LYS A 340 -8.60 -3.40 16.22
CA LYS A 340 -10.02 -3.61 16.54
C LYS A 340 -10.92 -3.36 15.34
N ASP A 341 -10.73 -2.28 14.61
CA ASP A 341 -11.66 -1.86 13.56
C ASP A 341 -11.04 -1.06 12.40
N LYS A 342 -9.70 -1.01 12.25
CA LYS A 342 -9.03 -0.24 11.18
C LYS A 342 -8.20 -1.08 10.20
N LEU A 343 -7.75 -2.26 10.61
CA LEU A 343 -6.90 -3.09 9.77
C LEU A 343 -7.68 -3.73 8.61
N VAL A 344 -7.14 -3.61 7.40
CA VAL A 344 -7.53 -4.38 6.21
C VAL A 344 -6.31 -5.13 5.71
N TRP A 345 -6.43 -6.42 5.47
CA TRP A 345 -5.35 -7.20 4.85
C TRP A 345 -5.29 -6.91 3.35
N GLU A 346 -4.09 -6.87 2.79
CA GLU A 346 -3.93 -6.77 1.34
C GLU A 346 -2.97 -7.84 0.82
N LEU A 347 -3.33 -8.40 -0.34
CA LEU A 347 -2.53 -9.36 -1.06
C LEU A 347 -2.34 -8.92 -2.51
N HIS A 348 -1.23 -9.32 -3.11
CA HIS A 348 -0.95 -9.23 -4.52
C HIS A 348 -0.94 -10.61 -5.17
N LEU A 349 -1.20 -10.68 -6.48
CA LEU A 349 -1.04 -11.92 -7.23
C LEU A 349 -0.73 -11.67 -8.71
N TYR A 350 0.37 -12.27 -9.18
CA TYR A 350 0.85 -12.18 -10.55
C TYR A 350 1.16 -13.57 -11.10
N ASN A 351 1.28 -13.73 -12.43
CA ASN A 351 1.65 -15.03 -13.00
C ASN A 351 3.15 -15.31 -12.86
N THR A 352 3.94 -14.31 -12.48
CA THR A 352 5.36 -14.41 -12.13
C THR A 352 5.63 -14.46 -10.63
N SER A 353 4.61 -14.62 -9.79
CA SER A 353 4.78 -14.85 -8.35
C SER A 353 5.73 -16.03 -8.12
N GLU A 354 6.70 -15.88 -7.20
CA GLU A 354 7.84 -16.80 -7.16
C GLU A 354 7.51 -18.17 -6.52
N ASP A 355 6.54 -18.20 -5.61
CA ASP A 355 6.18 -19.39 -4.84
C ASP A 355 4.66 -19.66 -4.78
N VAL A 356 3.88 -18.95 -5.60
CA VAL A 356 2.43 -19.16 -5.74
C VAL A 356 2.13 -19.82 -7.10
N ASP A 357 1.51 -21.01 -7.07
CA ASP A 357 1.07 -21.70 -8.28
C ASP A 357 -0.20 -21.05 -8.86
N THR A 358 -0.08 -20.58 -10.11
CA THR A 358 -1.17 -19.94 -10.86
C THR A 358 -1.64 -20.76 -12.08
N GLY A 359 -1.32 -22.06 -12.11
CA GLY A 359 -1.53 -22.92 -13.28
C GLY A 359 -2.98 -23.37 -13.52
N THR A 360 -3.82 -23.42 -12.47
CA THR A 360 -5.24 -23.78 -12.57
C THR A 360 -6.09 -23.00 -11.58
N CYS A 361 -7.38 -22.77 -11.87
CA CYS A 361 -8.21 -22.01 -10.95
C CYS A 361 -8.41 -22.70 -9.58
N ASP A 362 -8.36 -24.03 -9.49
CA ASP A 362 -8.45 -24.73 -8.21
C ASP A 362 -7.23 -24.46 -7.32
N ILE A 363 -6.01 -24.51 -7.89
CA ILE A 363 -4.79 -24.22 -7.13
C ILE A 363 -4.69 -22.72 -6.77
N ILE A 364 -5.10 -21.83 -7.69
CA ILE A 364 -5.16 -20.38 -7.43
C ILE A 364 -6.07 -20.08 -6.24
N LYS A 365 -7.27 -20.68 -6.20
CA LYS A 365 -8.22 -20.46 -5.10
C LYS A 365 -7.67 -20.98 -3.77
N ALA A 366 -7.01 -22.14 -3.77
CA ALA A 366 -6.38 -22.68 -2.57
C ALA A 366 -5.23 -21.79 -2.07
N GLY A 367 -4.38 -21.29 -2.98
CA GLY A 367 -3.33 -20.32 -2.68
C GLY A 367 -3.89 -19.04 -2.06
N LEU A 368 -4.85 -18.39 -2.74
CA LEU A 368 -5.54 -17.20 -2.22
C LEU A 368 -6.13 -17.44 -0.83
N TYR A 369 -6.83 -18.56 -0.63
CA TYR A 369 -7.41 -18.93 0.65
C TYR A 369 -6.34 -19.05 1.75
N ARG A 370 -5.31 -19.88 1.52
CA ARG A 370 -4.23 -20.15 2.48
C ARG A 370 -3.43 -18.90 2.81
N ASN A 371 -3.17 -18.07 1.81
CA ASN A 371 -2.29 -16.91 1.94
C ASN A 371 -2.96 -15.72 2.62
N GLY A 372 -4.28 -15.71 2.82
CA GLY A 372 -4.92 -14.70 3.67
C GLY A 372 -6.42 -14.55 3.47
N PHE A 373 -6.97 -14.98 2.34
CA PHE A 373 -8.41 -14.86 2.10
C PHE A 373 -9.26 -15.79 2.99
N ASN A 374 -8.66 -16.74 3.71
CA ASN A 374 -9.34 -17.45 4.79
C ASN A 374 -9.92 -16.47 5.83
N ALA A 375 -9.29 -15.31 6.08
CA ALA A 375 -9.75 -14.28 7.00
C ALA A 375 -11.12 -13.67 6.63
N LEU A 376 -11.63 -13.91 5.42
CA LEU A 376 -13.00 -13.57 5.06
C LEU A 376 -14.06 -14.51 5.64
N GLY A 377 -13.65 -15.64 6.22
CA GLY A 377 -14.55 -16.69 6.68
C GLY A 377 -15.32 -17.35 5.53
N ILE A 378 -14.69 -17.44 4.36
CA ILE A 378 -15.22 -18.18 3.20
C ILE A 378 -14.99 -19.68 3.37
N ASP A 379 -15.74 -20.50 2.67
CA ASP A 379 -15.51 -21.94 2.64
C ASP A 379 -14.17 -22.26 1.96
N ALA A 380 -13.44 -23.24 2.50
CA ALA A 380 -12.20 -23.71 1.91
C ALA A 380 -12.48 -24.31 0.51
N PRO A 381 -11.69 -23.94 -0.53
CA PRO A 381 -11.86 -24.47 -1.88
C PRO A 381 -11.40 -25.93 -1.95
N VAL A 382 -12.33 -26.86 -1.70
CA VAL A 382 -12.08 -28.31 -1.52
C VAL A 382 -11.13 -28.89 -2.58
N ALA A 383 -11.39 -28.67 -3.87
CA ALA A 383 -10.57 -29.25 -4.95
C ALA A 383 -9.08 -28.85 -4.87
N GLY A 384 -8.78 -27.57 -4.64
CA GLY A 384 -7.39 -27.11 -4.49
C GLY A 384 -6.81 -27.44 -3.11
N CYS A 385 -7.63 -27.45 -2.07
CA CYS A 385 -7.19 -27.81 -0.71
C CYS A 385 -6.83 -29.29 -0.59
N ASP A 386 -7.53 -30.18 -1.29
CA ASP A 386 -7.20 -31.61 -1.35
C ASP A 386 -5.86 -31.85 -2.06
N LEU A 387 -5.49 -30.99 -3.02
CA LEU A 387 -4.19 -31.05 -3.70
C LEU A 387 -3.05 -30.57 -2.81
N THR A 388 -3.26 -29.50 -2.05
CA THR A 388 -2.20 -28.85 -1.24
C THR A 388 -2.06 -29.43 0.17
N GLY A 389 -3.16 -29.89 0.76
CA GLY A 389 -3.23 -30.27 2.17
C GLY A 389 -3.01 -29.10 3.16
N ASP A 390 -3.02 -27.85 2.70
CA ASP A 390 -2.72 -26.65 3.50
C ASP A 390 -3.78 -25.56 3.29
N CYS A 391 -4.94 -25.71 3.93
CA CYS A 391 -6.02 -24.71 3.93
C CYS A 391 -6.49 -24.44 5.37
N PRO A 392 -5.66 -23.80 6.21
CA PRO A 392 -6.01 -23.56 7.61
C PRO A 392 -7.18 -22.57 7.73
N PRO A 393 -8.05 -22.73 8.74
CA PRO A 393 -9.11 -21.77 9.01
C PRO A 393 -8.53 -20.46 9.56
N ALA A 394 -9.31 -19.39 9.44
CA ALA A 394 -8.93 -18.08 9.97
C ALA A 394 -8.82 -18.07 11.49
N GLN A 395 -7.85 -17.32 12.00
CA GLN A 395 -7.74 -16.93 13.40
C GLN A 395 -8.81 -15.89 13.78
N ARG A 396 -9.07 -14.94 12.89
CA ARG A 396 -9.99 -13.82 13.08
C ARG A 396 -10.57 -13.40 11.74
N LEU A 397 -11.85 -13.04 11.74
CA LEU A 397 -12.46 -12.44 10.55
C LEU A 397 -11.99 -11.00 10.39
N THR A 398 -11.38 -10.69 9.26
CA THR A 398 -10.85 -9.38 8.91
C THR A 398 -11.02 -9.17 7.40
N PRO A 399 -11.33 -7.96 6.90
CA PRO A 399 -11.42 -7.72 5.47
C PRO A 399 -10.08 -7.95 4.79
N VAL A 400 -10.14 -8.51 3.58
CA VAL A 400 -8.98 -8.76 2.72
C VAL A 400 -9.27 -8.18 1.34
N ILE A 401 -8.32 -7.46 0.77
CA ILE A 401 -8.40 -6.91 -0.59
C ILE A 401 -7.29 -7.49 -1.47
N LEU A 402 -7.54 -7.55 -2.78
CA LEU A 402 -6.52 -7.84 -3.78
C LEU A 402 -6.07 -6.50 -4.40
N SER A 403 -5.08 -5.85 -3.78
CA SER A 403 -4.71 -4.46 -4.10
C SER A 403 -3.80 -4.32 -5.32
N GLU A 404 -3.16 -5.41 -5.73
CA GLU A 404 -2.56 -5.54 -7.05
C GLU A 404 -2.71 -6.93 -7.64
N PHE A 405 -2.99 -6.93 -8.93
CA PHE A 405 -2.88 -8.06 -9.81
C PHE A 405 -2.82 -7.50 -11.21
N GLY A 406 -2.10 -8.14 -12.11
CA GLY A 406 -2.10 -7.70 -13.49
C GLY A 406 -0.89 -8.17 -14.25
N GLN A 407 -1.07 -9.03 -15.25
CA GLN A 407 0.09 -9.39 -16.08
C GLN A 407 -0.29 -9.83 -17.49
N THR A 408 -1.48 -9.44 -17.96
CA THR A 408 -2.11 -9.95 -19.18
C THR A 408 -2.59 -8.78 -20.04
N PRO A 409 -2.56 -8.88 -21.37
CA PRO A 409 -2.74 -7.75 -22.25
C PRO A 409 -4.16 -7.18 -22.15
N GLU A 410 -4.27 -5.87 -22.32
CA GLU A 410 -5.53 -5.24 -22.72
C GLU A 410 -5.79 -5.60 -24.20
N ASP A 411 -5.89 -6.90 -24.50
CA ASP A 411 -6.20 -7.46 -25.82
C ASP A 411 -7.06 -8.73 -25.68
N ASP A 412 -7.41 -9.35 -26.80
CA ASP A 412 -8.29 -10.52 -26.85
C ASP A 412 -7.80 -11.76 -26.08
N SER A 413 -6.52 -11.85 -25.71
CA SER A 413 -6.03 -12.99 -24.91
C SER A 413 -6.57 -13.01 -23.48
N ILE A 414 -7.07 -11.88 -22.96
CA ILE A 414 -7.67 -11.77 -21.63
C ILE A 414 -8.86 -12.72 -21.43
N TYR A 415 -9.62 -13.03 -22.49
CA TYR A 415 -10.76 -13.94 -22.42
C TYR A 415 -10.37 -15.40 -22.18
N THR A 416 -9.12 -15.75 -22.45
CA THR A 416 -8.58 -17.12 -22.28
C THR A 416 -7.56 -17.22 -21.14
N ASN A 417 -7.29 -16.13 -20.43
CA ASN A 417 -6.30 -16.11 -19.37
C ASN A 417 -6.85 -16.78 -18.09
N GLU A 418 -6.27 -17.91 -17.71
CA GLU A 418 -6.71 -18.69 -16.55
C GLU A 418 -6.68 -17.87 -15.24
N LEU A 419 -5.56 -17.21 -14.96
CA LEU A 419 -5.36 -16.45 -13.72
C LEU A 419 -6.38 -15.31 -13.57
N LEU A 420 -6.51 -14.45 -14.58
CA LEU A 420 -7.41 -13.30 -14.51
C LEU A 420 -8.88 -13.72 -14.45
N ASN A 421 -9.29 -14.73 -15.22
CA ASN A 421 -10.67 -15.20 -15.15
C ASN A 421 -10.96 -15.91 -13.82
N CYS A 422 -9.97 -16.58 -13.22
CA CYS A 422 -10.09 -17.13 -11.88
C CYS A 422 -10.21 -16.02 -10.81
N ILE A 423 -9.35 -15.00 -10.83
CA ILE A 423 -9.40 -13.83 -9.94
C ILE A 423 -10.77 -13.13 -10.07
N ARG A 424 -11.22 -12.89 -11.30
CA ARG A 424 -12.53 -12.29 -11.57
C ARG A 424 -13.67 -13.09 -10.96
N SER A 425 -13.66 -14.42 -11.13
CA SER A 425 -14.65 -15.31 -10.55
C SER A 425 -14.61 -15.31 -9.02
N PHE A 426 -13.41 -15.48 -8.45
CA PHE A 426 -13.18 -15.52 -7.00
C PHE A 426 -13.60 -14.22 -6.31
N THR A 427 -13.20 -13.08 -6.84
CA THR A 427 -13.53 -11.76 -6.27
C THR A 427 -15.02 -11.46 -6.35
N THR A 428 -15.67 -11.81 -7.46
CA THR A 428 -17.12 -11.64 -7.62
C THR A 428 -17.90 -12.53 -6.66
N GLN A 429 -17.54 -13.82 -6.57
CA GLN A 429 -18.20 -14.79 -5.69
C GLN A 429 -18.09 -14.38 -4.21
N ASN A 430 -16.94 -13.84 -3.81
CA ASN A 430 -16.63 -13.56 -2.40
C ASN A 430 -16.73 -12.06 -2.03
N ARG A 431 -17.15 -11.20 -2.96
CA ARG A 431 -17.23 -9.73 -2.81
C ARG A 431 -15.93 -9.11 -2.30
N VAL A 432 -14.81 -9.56 -2.85
CA VAL A 432 -13.48 -9.05 -2.52
C VAL A 432 -13.24 -7.72 -3.23
N SER A 433 -12.89 -6.69 -2.48
CA SER A 433 -12.45 -5.43 -3.09
C SER A 433 -11.09 -5.60 -3.80
N TRP A 434 -10.88 -4.91 -4.91
CA TRP A 434 -9.67 -5.09 -5.71
C TRP A 434 -9.23 -3.85 -6.48
N ALA A 435 -7.93 -3.81 -6.81
CA ALA A 435 -7.34 -2.83 -7.72
C ALA A 435 -6.38 -3.52 -8.71
N MET A 436 -6.60 -3.32 -10.00
CA MET A 436 -5.74 -3.89 -11.04
C MET A 436 -4.48 -3.03 -11.26
N TRP A 437 -3.36 -3.64 -11.63
CA TRP A 437 -2.17 -2.94 -12.10
C TRP A 437 -2.11 -2.97 -13.64
N SER A 438 -2.17 -1.85 -14.35
CA SER A 438 -2.41 -0.48 -13.87
C SER A 438 -3.14 0.39 -14.91
N LEU A 439 -3.54 1.61 -14.52
CA LEU A 439 -4.06 2.60 -15.47
C LEU A 439 -3.01 3.05 -16.49
N ALA A 440 -1.73 3.10 -16.12
CA ALA A 440 -0.69 3.77 -16.89
C ALA A 440 -0.28 2.95 -18.14
N GLY A 441 -0.70 3.39 -19.32
CA GLY A 441 -0.20 2.89 -20.61
C GLY A 441 1.08 3.59 -21.11
N TYR A 442 1.55 4.57 -20.37
CA TYR A 442 2.81 5.27 -20.60
C TYR A 442 3.39 5.68 -19.26
N PHE A 443 4.71 5.56 -19.16
CA PHE A 443 5.52 6.00 -18.03
C PHE A 443 6.54 7.02 -18.52
N ARG A 444 6.62 8.15 -17.81
CA ARG A 444 7.67 9.15 -18.04
C ARG A 444 9.05 8.55 -17.93
N VAL A 445 9.26 7.71 -16.92
CA VAL A 445 10.48 6.91 -16.73
C VAL A 445 10.07 5.53 -16.26
N ARG A 446 10.63 4.49 -16.86
CA ARG A 446 10.51 3.12 -16.35
C ARG A 446 11.77 2.33 -16.67
N GLN A 447 12.35 1.70 -15.65
CA GLN A 447 13.62 0.95 -15.80
C GLN A 447 14.74 1.81 -16.43
N GLY A 448 14.79 3.10 -16.11
CA GLY A 448 15.76 4.05 -16.66
C GLY A 448 15.50 4.50 -18.11
N ILE A 449 14.40 4.07 -18.72
CA ILE A 449 13.99 4.46 -20.08
C ILE A 449 12.95 5.57 -19.97
N GLN A 450 13.20 6.72 -20.59
CA GLN A 450 12.20 7.79 -20.69
C GLN A 450 11.16 7.48 -21.78
N GLY A 451 9.90 7.80 -21.50
CA GLY A 451 8.80 7.63 -22.44
C GLY A 451 8.44 6.18 -22.74
N PHE A 452 8.47 5.34 -21.71
CA PHE A 452 8.18 3.92 -21.83
C PHE A 452 6.68 3.70 -22.06
N VAL A 453 6.34 3.11 -23.20
CA VAL A 453 4.96 2.69 -23.49
C VAL A 453 4.72 1.33 -22.83
N ASP A 454 3.76 1.27 -21.93
CA ASP A 454 3.33 0.00 -21.35
C ASP A 454 2.16 -0.57 -22.15
N PRO A 455 2.37 -1.61 -22.97
CA PRO A 455 1.27 -2.24 -23.72
C PRO A 455 0.28 -2.98 -22.81
N LYS A 456 0.56 -3.08 -21.50
CA LYS A 456 -0.30 -3.73 -20.51
C LYS A 456 -1.12 -2.74 -19.68
N GLY A 457 -0.93 -1.43 -19.87
CA GLY A 457 -1.72 -0.41 -19.18
C GLY A 457 -3.10 -0.25 -19.79
N MET A 458 -4.10 0.11 -18.98
CA MET A 458 -5.47 0.33 -19.47
C MET A 458 -5.58 1.49 -20.45
N PHE A 459 -4.93 2.63 -20.18
CA PHE A 459 -4.94 3.76 -21.09
C PHE A 459 -4.03 3.50 -22.29
N ASN A 460 -4.35 4.14 -23.43
CA ASN A 460 -3.38 4.25 -24.51
C ASN A 460 -2.26 5.24 -24.13
N THR A 461 -1.23 5.32 -24.97
CA THR A 461 -0.03 6.15 -24.74
C THR A 461 -0.29 7.65 -24.58
N THR A 462 -1.47 8.12 -24.99
CA THR A 462 -1.86 9.54 -24.95
C THR A 462 -2.99 9.82 -23.95
N PHE A 463 -3.39 8.84 -23.13
CA PHE A 463 -4.41 8.98 -22.09
C PHE A 463 -5.73 9.61 -22.57
N ASN A 464 -6.05 9.50 -23.86
CA ASN A 464 -7.28 10.02 -24.48
C ASN A 464 -8.31 8.93 -24.79
N GLY A 465 -7.99 7.69 -24.44
CA GLY A 465 -8.81 6.49 -24.62
C GLY A 465 -8.09 5.27 -24.05
N TRP A 466 -8.76 4.13 -24.14
CA TRP A 466 -8.23 2.84 -23.70
C TRP A 466 -7.25 2.26 -24.73
N HIS A 467 -6.31 1.44 -24.26
CA HIS A 467 -5.44 0.64 -25.12
C HIS A 467 -6.28 -0.26 -26.03
N ASP A 468 -7.24 -0.98 -25.44
CA ASP A 468 -8.30 -1.70 -26.15
C ASP A 468 -9.67 -1.39 -25.53
N ALA A 469 -10.45 -0.58 -26.25
CA ALA A 469 -11.81 -0.23 -25.82
C ALA A 469 -12.77 -1.43 -25.81
N SER A 470 -12.57 -2.43 -26.67
CA SER A 470 -13.41 -3.63 -26.70
C SER A 470 -13.23 -4.45 -25.42
N VAL A 471 -12.00 -4.60 -24.93
CA VAL A 471 -11.71 -5.27 -23.65
C VAL A 471 -12.34 -4.50 -22.48
N VAL A 472 -12.23 -3.17 -22.45
CA VAL A 472 -12.87 -2.37 -21.40
C VAL A 472 -14.39 -2.53 -21.38
N GLU A 473 -15.04 -2.47 -22.55
CA GLU A 473 -16.50 -2.60 -22.64
C GLU A 473 -17.01 -4.01 -22.34
N LYS A 474 -16.31 -5.06 -22.79
CA LYS A 474 -16.80 -6.45 -22.74
C LYS A 474 -16.25 -7.26 -21.58
N TRP A 475 -15.14 -6.85 -20.96
CA TRP A 475 -14.50 -7.60 -19.88
C TRP A 475 -14.49 -6.82 -18.56
N TRP A 476 -13.93 -5.61 -18.55
CA TRP A 476 -13.81 -4.80 -17.32
C TRP A 476 -15.15 -4.27 -16.80
N LYS A 477 -15.93 -3.55 -17.63
CA LYS A 477 -17.22 -3.00 -17.20
C LYS A 477 -18.19 -4.07 -16.66
N PRO A 478 -18.35 -5.25 -17.29
CA PRO A 478 -19.20 -6.30 -16.73
C PRO A 478 -18.70 -6.83 -15.39
N TRP A 479 -17.39 -6.96 -15.19
CA TRP A 479 -16.84 -7.37 -13.89
C TRP A 479 -17.11 -6.31 -12.80
N VAL A 480 -16.77 -5.05 -13.07
CA VAL A 480 -17.00 -3.93 -12.14
C VAL A 480 -18.48 -3.80 -11.78
N SER A 481 -19.37 -3.93 -12.76
CA SER A 481 -20.82 -3.95 -12.54
C SER A 481 -21.26 -5.09 -11.61
N ALA A 482 -20.71 -6.30 -11.82
CA ALA A 482 -21.03 -7.48 -11.00
C ALA A 482 -20.59 -7.35 -9.54
N MET A 483 -19.57 -6.55 -9.26
CA MET A 483 -19.10 -6.28 -7.89
C MET A 483 -20.05 -5.38 -7.10
N ASN A 484 -20.95 -4.64 -7.78
CA ASN A 484 -21.84 -3.66 -7.15
C ASN A 484 -21.09 -2.68 -6.20
N GLY A 485 -19.99 -2.11 -6.70
CA GLY A 485 -19.13 -1.19 -5.94
C GLY A 485 -19.89 0.00 -5.35
N THR A 486 -19.39 0.52 -4.23
CA THR A 486 -20.00 1.65 -3.52
C THR A 486 -20.07 2.90 -4.38
N LYS A 487 -21.23 3.55 -4.43
CA LYS A 487 -21.47 4.74 -5.27
C LYS A 487 -21.62 6.00 -4.43
N LYS A 488 -21.24 7.13 -5.02
CA LYS A 488 -21.64 8.46 -4.57
C LYS A 488 -22.93 8.82 -5.30
N TYR A 489 -24.01 9.04 -4.55
CA TYR A 489 -25.32 9.43 -5.08
C TYR A 489 -25.48 10.94 -5.12
#